data_AF-A0A6G7CNU7-F1
#
_entry.id   AF-A0A6G7CNU7-F1
#
_cell.length_a   1.000
_cell.length_b   1.000
_cell.length_c   1.000
_cell.angle_alpha   90.00
_cell.angle_beta   90.00
_cell.angle_gamma   90.00
#
_symmetry.space_group_name_H-M   'P 1'
#
loop_
_entity.id
_entity.type
_entity.pdbx_description
1 polymer ?
#
loop_
_entity_poly.entity_id
_entity_poly.type
_entity_poly.pdbx_seq_one_letter_code
_entity_poly.pdbx_strand_id
1 'polypeptide(L)'
;MTNPLRTFTALYSTTLLTVLASGLLTTYLGLRLSAMQVPELWIGGMMSAYYAGLVAGSKIGHRLVAQVGHIRAFVASAGIVTASALGHALVDDLSIWIVLRLIVGIGMMCQYMVLESWLNEQADNSQRGAVFASYMIVSYLGLILGQGAISLYPDLGLEPLLLIAICFALCIVPISLTRRIHPEPLVPAPLHITYYWKKAPQAMTTVAIGSMIVGSFYGLAPAYTSNLGMHPEEVARYMTTTILAGLLAQWPMGKLSDMISRSTLIRINCVLLGVLTLAIAFVPHQSHSALVMTFLFGILGFTLYPLATALANSRVEQNERVGLSATILLTFGLGASIGPLIASTIMQWFGNEMLYGFMSACTLVMFVRLQYINSQQKAEVPVSEDYIMATGDLVSSPLAVALDPRVDIETVQEEMTPSYEPEEDEDDSDYEDDEIEGDHDDIVIINSDINDERAQS
;
A
#
# COMPACT_ATOMS: atom_id res chain seq x y z
N MET A 1 -25.52 -0.18 -14.27
CA MET A 1 -24.20 -0.40 -13.63
C MET A 1 -24.43 -1.21 -12.35
N THR A 2 -23.97 -2.46 -12.29
CA THR A 2 -24.12 -3.29 -11.09
C THR A 2 -23.21 -2.75 -9.98
N ASN A 3 -23.77 -2.53 -8.78
CA ASN A 3 -23.01 -2.04 -7.62
C ASN A 3 -21.75 -2.93 -7.41
N PRO A 4 -20.53 -2.36 -7.35
CA PRO A 4 -19.29 -3.12 -7.20
C PRO A 4 -19.31 -4.08 -6.00
N LEU A 5 -20.06 -3.77 -4.94
CA LEU A 5 -20.26 -4.65 -3.79
C LEU A 5 -20.91 -5.99 -4.15
N ARG A 6 -21.84 -6.00 -5.11
CA ARG A 6 -22.49 -7.23 -5.60
C ARG A 6 -21.61 -8.01 -6.58
N THR A 7 -20.78 -7.30 -7.34
CA THR A 7 -19.88 -7.92 -8.33
C THR A 7 -18.75 -8.71 -7.65
N PHE A 8 -18.20 -8.17 -6.56
CA PHE A 8 -17.02 -8.70 -5.88
C PHE A 8 -17.33 -9.37 -4.54
N THR A 9 -18.59 -9.72 -4.27
CA THR A 9 -19.02 -10.28 -2.99
C THR A 9 -18.20 -11.50 -2.57
N ALA A 10 -17.87 -12.40 -3.51
CA ALA A 10 -17.05 -13.58 -3.22
C ALA A 10 -15.65 -13.20 -2.68
N LEU A 11 -14.97 -12.25 -3.31
CA LEU A 11 -13.64 -11.80 -2.88
C LEU A 11 -13.72 -11.05 -1.55
N TYR A 12 -14.75 -10.21 -1.36
CA TYR A 12 -14.96 -9.50 -0.10
C TYR A 12 -15.28 -10.45 1.07
N SER A 13 -16.18 -11.43 0.88
CA SER A 13 -16.47 -12.44 1.91
C SER A 13 -15.23 -13.27 2.25
N THR A 14 -14.44 -13.66 1.24
CA THR A 14 -13.17 -14.37 1.43
C THR A 14 -12.17 -13.53 2.23
N THR A 15 -12.04 -12.25 1.87
CA THR A 15 -11.17 -11.28 2.56
C THR A 15 -11.59 -11.12 4.01
N LEU A 16 -12.89 -10.92 4.27
CA LEU A 16 -13.44 -10.73 5.61
C LEU A 16 -13.07 -11.90 6.53
N LEU A 17 -13.32 -13.13 6.08
CA LEU A 17 -13.05 -14.35 6.86
C LEU A 17 -11.55 -14.57 7.08
N THR A 18 -10.74 -14.34 6.05
CA THR A 18 -9.28 -14.49 6.10
C THR A 18 -8.66 -13.51 7.10
N VAL A 19 -9.06 -12.24 7.04
CA VAL A 19 -8.51 -11.20 7.93
C VAL A 19 -9.06 -11.33 9.35
N LEU A 20 -10.32 -11.77 9.52
CA LEU A 20 -10.87 -12.11 10.84
C LEU A 20 -10.05 -13.20 11.51
N ALA A 21 -9.83 -14.32 10.82
CA ALA A 21 -9.04 -15.43 11.34
C ALA A 21 -7.61 -15.00 11.69
N SER A 22 -6.96 -14.24 10.81
CA SER A 22 -5.59 -13.74 11.04
C SER A 22 -5.49 -12.76 12.22
N GLY A 23 -6.47 -11.85 12.33
CA GLY A 23 -6.58 -10.91 13.45
C GLY A 23 -6.77 -11.62 14.78
N LEU A 24 -7.71 -12.56 14.82
CA LEU A 24 -8.00 -13.37 16.00
C LEU A 24 -6.79 -14.21 16.42
N LEU A 25 -6.11 -14.87 15.47
CA LEU A 25 -4.91 -15.67 15.74
C LEU A 25 -3.78 -14.83 16.34
N THR A 26 -3.58 -13.63 15.81
CA THR A 26 -2.52 -12.71 16.28
C THR A 26 -2.73 -12.37 17.76
N THR A 27 -3.94 -11.98 18.13
CA THR A 27 -4.24 -11.55 19.50
C THR A 27 -4.34 -12.72 20.46
N TYR A 28 -4.90 -13.84 20.01
CA TYR A 28 -4.93 -15.08 20.78
C TYR A 28 -3.51 -15.51 21.17
N LEU A 29 -2.57 -15.58 20.21
CA LEU A 29 -1.20 -15.99 20.51
C LEU A 29 -0.50 -15.02 21.45
N GLY A 30 -0.66 -13.70 21.26
CA GLY A 30 -0.10 -12.70 22.16
C GLY A 30 -0.60 -12.86 23.61
N LEU A 31 -1.91 -13.04 23.78
CA LEU A 31 -2.52 -13.27 25.10
C LEU A 31 -2.14 -14.62 25.70
N ARG A 32 -2.13 -15.68 24.89
CA ARG A 32 -1.80 -17.05 25.33
C ARG A 32 -0.36 -17.13 25.81
N LEU A 33 0.59 -16.55 25.07
CA LEU A 33 2.00 -16.49 25.47
C LEU A 33 2.18 -15.68 26.77
N SER A 34 1.49 -14.54 26.88
CA SER A 34 1.46 -13.72 28.10
C SER A 34 0.92 -14.51 29.31
N ALA A 35 -0.19 -15.24 29.13
CA ALA A 35 -0.77 -16.09 30.18
C ALA A 35 0.14 -17.26 30.59
N MET A 36 0.95 -17.78 29.67
CA MET A 36 1.99 -18.77 29.95
C MET A 36 3.24 -18.17 30.61
N GLN A 37 3.29 -16.85 30.81
CA GLN A 37 4.42 -16.12 31.43
C GLN A 37 5.76 -16.38 30.72
N VAL A 38 5.72 -16.56 29.39
CA VAL A 38 6.95 -16.72 28.61
C VAL A 38 7.67 -15.38 28.46
N PRO A 39 9.00 -15.37 28.26
CA PRO A 39 9.72 -14.12 28.04
C PRO A 39 9.23 -13.35 26.81
N GLU A 40 9.21 -12.01 26.89
CA GLU A 40 8.60 -11.16 25.86
C GLU A 40 9.27 -11.30 24.49
N LEU A 41 10.55 -11.67 24.48
CA LEU A 41 11.31 -11.99 23.28
C LEU A 41 10.65 -13.10 22.45
N TRP A 42 10.00 -14.08 23.08
CA TRP A 42 9.24 -15.12 22.37
C TRP A 42 7.98 -14.56 21.73
N ILE A 43 7.28 -13.65 22.41
CA ILE A 43 6.11 -12.95 21.86
C ILE A 43 6.53 -12.10 20.65
N GLY A 44 7.59 -11.31 20.81
CA GLY A 44 8.20 -10.54 19.73
C GLY A 44 8.64 -11.43 18.57
N GLY A 45 9.34 -12.53 18.85
CA GLY A 45 9.80 -13.51 17.87
C GLY A 45 8.66 -14.14 17.08
N MET A 46 7.56 -14.50 17.74
CA MET A 46 6.33 -15.01 17.10
C MET A 46 5.80 -14.01 16.07
N MET A 47 5.71 -12.75 16.47
CA MET A 47 5.14 -11.69 15.66
C MET A 47 6.06 -11.30 14.50
N SER A 48 7.36 -11.28 14.75
CA SER A 48 8.38 -11.07 13.74
C SER A 48 8.43 -12.19 12.72
N ALA A 49 8.25 -13.45 13.14
CA ALA A 49 8.18 -14.59 12.23
C ALA A 49 7.01 -14.48 11.25
N TYR A 50 5.84 -14.00 11.70
CA TYR A 50 4.72 -13.73 10.81
C TYR A 50 5.07 -12.72 9.72
N TYR A 51 5.64 -11.57 10.08
CA TYR A 51 6.00 -10.53 9.10
C TYR A 51 7.17 -10.96 8.20
N ALA A 52 8.14 -11.70 8.73
CA ALA A 52 9.21 -12.29 7.93
C ALA A 52 8.63 -13.29 6.91
N GLY A 53 7.62 -14.04 7.32
CA GLY A 53 6.85 -14.94 6.48
C GLY A 53 6.11 -14.19 5.38
N LEU A 54 5.46 -13.06 5.70
CA LEU A 54 4.82 -12.21 4.68
C LEU A 54 5.84 -11.74 3.64
N VAL A 55 7.02 -11.29 4.07
CA VAL A 55 8.10 -10.86 3.16
C VAL A 55 8.56 -12.01 2.27
N ALA A 56 8.88 -13.17 2.84
CA ALA A 56 9.29 -14.35 2.08
C ALA A 56 8.18 -14.84 1.13
N GLY A 57 6.92 -14.73 1.57
CA GLY A 57 5.72 -15.08 0.85
C GLY A 57 5.51 -14.27 -0.42
N SER A 58 6.06 -13.07 -0.55
CA SER A 58 5.98 -12.29 -1.80
C SER A 58 6.60 -13.05 -2.98
N LYS A 59 7.81 -13.57 -2.81
CA LYS A 59 8.53 -14.34 -3.84
C LYS A 59 7.96 -15.75 -4.01
N ILE A 60 7.65 -16.42 -2.90
CA ILE A 60 7.13 -17.79 -2.91
C ILE A 60 5.73 -17.82 -3.53
N GLY A 61 4.87 -16.87 -3.14
CA GLY A 61 3.51 -16.70 -3.65
C GLY A 61 3.49 -16.41 -5.14
N HIS A 62 4.33 -15.51 -5.65
CA HIS A 62 4.44 -15.26 -7.10
C HIS A 62 4.76 -16.54 -7.86
N ARG A 63 5.73 -17.34 -7.37
CA ARG A 63 6.09 -18.61 -8.00
C ARG A 63 4.95 -19.62 -7.96
N LEU A 64 4.27 -19.74 -6.82
CA LEU A 64 3.15 -20.66 -6.66
C LEU A 64 2.00 -20.31 -7.60
N VAL A 65 1.61 -19.04 -7.64
CA VAL A 65 0.55 -18.54 -8.53
C VAL A 65 0.91 -18.76 -9.99
N ALA A 66 2.16 -18.48 -10.40
CA ALA A 66 2.62 -18.73 -11.76
C ALA A 66 2.61 -20.21 -12.16
N GLN A 67 2.82 -21.13 -11.21
CA GLN A 67 2.88 -22.56 -11.48
C GLN A 67 1.52 -23.25 -11.50
N VAL A 68 0.63 -22.93 -10.56
CA VAL A 68 -0.64 -23.65 -10.38
C VAL A 68 -1.89 -22.80 -10.62
N GLY A 69 -1.72 -21.49 -10.84
CA GLY A 69 -2.81 -20.54 -11.03
C GLY A 69 -3.37 -19.98 -9.72
N HIS A 70 -4.09 -18.85 -9.83
CA HIS A 70 -4.60 -18.06 -8.70
C HIS A 70 -5.45 -18.85 -7.70
N ILE A 71 -6.50 -19.53 -8.18
CA ILE A 71 -7.44 -20.24 -7.30
C ILE A 71 -6.75 -21.39 -6.56
N ARG A 72 -5.96 -22.22 -7.27
CA ARG A 72 -5.27 -23.37 -6.66
C ARG A 72 -4.22 -22.90 -5.65
N ALA A 73 -3.48 -21.83 -5.95
CA ALA A 73 -2.54 -21.23 -5.01
C ALA A 73 -3.24 -20.70 -3.75
N PHE A 74 -4.40 -20.05 -3.89
CA PHE A 74 -5.20 -19.59 -2.75
C PHE A 74 -5.69 -20.77 -1.88
N VAL A 75 -6.29 -21.80 -2.49
CA VAL A 75 -6.81 -22.96 -1.77
C VAL A 75 -5.69 -23.69 -1.03
N ALA A 76 -4.55 -23.91 -1.70
CA ALA A 76 -3.40 -24.59 -1.10
C ALA A 76 -2.82 -23.79 0.08
N SER A 77 -2.63 -22.47 -0.09
CA SER A 77 -2.15 -21.61 0.99
C SER A 77 -3.14 -21.53 2.15
N ALA A 78 -4.45 -21.47 1.89
CA ALA A 78 -5.49 -21.51 2.92
C ALA A 78 -5.47 -22.80 3.73
N GLY A 79 -5.31 -23.96 3.07
CA GLY A 79 -5.14 -25.25 3.75
C GLY A 79 -3.91 -25.29 4.64
N ILE A 80 -2.77 -24.79 4.15
CA ILE A 80 -1.51 -24.71 4.91
C ILE A 80 -1.65 -23.78 6.12
N VAL A 81 -2.25 -22.60 5.95
CA VAL A 81 -2.49 -21.64 7.04
C VAL A 81 -3.42 -22.24 8.09
N THR A 82 -4.48 -22.93 7.67
CA THR A 82 -5.43 -23.61 8.57
C THR A 82 -4.74 -24.69 9.38
N ALA A 83 -3.97 -25.57 8.72
CA ALA A 83 -3.20 -26.61 9.39
C ALA A 83 -2.16 -26.02 10.35
N SER A 84 -1.51 -24.92 9.98
CA SER A 84 -0.52 -24.24 10.82
C SER A 84 -1.18 -23.59 12.04
N ALA A 85 -2.36 -22.99 11.89
CA ALA A 85 -3.13 -22.45 13.01
C ALA A 85 -3.52 -23.55 14.01
N LEU A 86 -4.04 -24.69 13.53
CA LEU A 86 -4.35 -25.85 14.37
C LEU A 86 -3.09 -26.50 14.97
N GLY A 87 -1.94 -26.40 14.31
CA GLY A 87 -0.67 -26.88 14.84
C GLY A 87 -0.29 -26.24 16.19
N HIS A 88 -0.72 -25.00 16.44
CA HIS A 88 -0.50 -24.32 17.74
C HIS A 88 -1.30 -24.98 18.88
N ALA A 89 -2.37 -25.71 18.58
CA ALA A 89 -3.14 -26.47 19.57
C ALA A 89 -2.53 -27.86 19.87
N LEU A 90 -1.70 -28.39 18.95
CA LEU A 90 -1.23 -29.78 19.01
C LEU A 90 0.15 -29.92 19.64
N VAL A 91 0.95 -28.86 19.63
CA VAL A 91 2.36 -28.91 20.01
C VAL A 91 2.66 -27.77 20.96
N ASP A 92 3.06 -28.06 22.19
CA ASP A 92 3.44 -27.06 23.20
C ASP A 92 4.94 -26.73 23.14
N ASP A 93 5.46 -26.43 21.94
CA ASP A 93 6.85 -26.02 21.72
C ASP A 93 6.92 -24.67 21.01
N LEU A 94 7.55 -23.68 21.68
CA LEU A 94 7.62 -22.30 21.20
C LEU A 94 8.45 -22.15 19.91
N SER A 95 9.45 -23.01 19.70
CA SER A 95 10.26 -23.00 18.48
C SER A 95 9.42 -23.46 17.29
N ILE A 96 8.58 -24.48 17.50
CA ILE A 96 7.64 -24.96 16.50
C ILE A 96 6.59 -23.88 16.20
N TRP A 97 6.07 -23.18 17.21
CA TRP A 97 5.12 -22.08 17.00
C TRP A 97 5.72 -20.96 16.12
N ILE A 98 6.99 -20.60 16.33
CA ILE A 98 7.69 -19.62 15.47
C ILE A 98 7.70 -20.07 14.01
N VAL A 99 8.01 -21.35 13.75
CA VAL A 99 8.02 -21.92 12.40
C VAL A 99 6.61 -21.94 11.79
N LEU A 100 5.61 -22.38 12.55
CA LEU A 100 4.22 -22.34 12.12
C LEU A 100 3.78 -20.91 11.78
N ARG A 101 4.24 -19.93 12.56
CA ARG A 101 3.89 -18.53 12.37
C ARG A 101 4.55 -17.92 11.14
N LEU A 102 5.78 -18.32 10.84
CA LEU A 102 6.45 -18.03 9.56
C LEU A 102 5.65 -18.59 8.38
N ILE A 103 5.21 -19.85 8.48
CA ILE A 103 4.39 -20.51 7.43
C ILE A 103 3.05 -19.79 7.24
N VAL A 104 2.39 -19.40 8.34
CA VAL A 104 1.17 -18.59 8.28
C VAL A 104 1.43 -17.27 7.53
N GLY A 105 2.53 -16.58 7.82
CA GLY A 105 2.92 -15.37 7.10
C GLY A 105 3.09 -15.60 5.59
N ILE A 106 3.79 -16.67 5.20
CA ILE A 106 3.99 -17.02 3.77
C ILE A 106 2.64 -17.28 3.09
N GLY A 107 1.75 -18.05 3.72
CA GLY A 107 0.44 -18.38 3.18
C GLY A 107 -0.46 -17.15 3.06
N MET A 108 -0.50 -16.30 4.09
CA MET A 108 -1.28 -15.07 4.09
C MET A 108 -0.84 -14.10 2.97
N MET A 109 0.46 -13.97 2.71
CA MET A 109 0.92 -13.14 1.59
C MET A 109 0.45 -13.70 0.24
N CYS A 110 0.53 -15.02 0.05
CA CYS A 110 0.01 -15.65 -1.16
C CYS A 110 -1.49 -15.39 -1.34
N GLN A 111 -2.27 -15.45 -0.26
CA GLN A 111 -3.70 -15.15 -0.30
C GLN A 111 -3.98 -13.69 -0.65
N TYR A 112 -3.29 -12.74 -0.01
CA TYR A 112 -3.44 -11.31 -0.32
C TYR A 112 -3.07 -11.01 -1.78
N MET A 113 -1.98 -11.58 -2.28
CA MET A 113 -1.59 -11.42 -3.69
C MET A 113 -2.67 -11.90 -4.66
N VAL A 114 -3.27 -13.06 -4.40
CA VAL A 114 -4.34 -13.59 -5.25
C VAL A 114 -5.57 -12.70 -5.20
N LEU A 115 -5.99 -12.27 -4.00
CA LEU A 115 -7.15 -11.40 -3.83
C LEU A 115 -6.94 -10.04 -4.53
N GLU A 116 -5.78 -9.44 -4.33
CA GLU A 116 -5.45 -8.12 -4.88
C GLU A 116 -5.28 -8.15 -6.40
N SER A 117 -4.61 -9.16 -6.96
CA SER A 117 -4.49 -9.26 -8.42
C SER A 117 -5.86 -9.47 -9.07
N TRP A 118 -6.71 -10.31 -8.47
CA TRP A 118 -8.02 -10.59 -9.03
C TRP A 118 -8.94 -9.36 -8.97
N LEU A 119 -8.93 -8.63 -7.85
CA LEU A 119 -9.64 -7.34 -7.76
C LEU A 119 -9.09 -6.34 -8.77
N ASN A 120 -7.77 -6.31 -8.97
CA ASN A 120 -7.12 -5.39 -9.89
C ASN A 120 -7.50 -5.62 -11.34
N GLU A 121 -7.54 -6.88 -11.78
CA GLU A 121 -7.78 -7.23 -13.18
C GLU A 121 -9.25 -7.15 -13.57
N GLN A 122 -10.15 -7.42 -12.63
CA GLN A 122 -11.59 -7.41 -12.90
C GLN A 122 -12.24 -6.05 -12.69
N ALA A 123 -11.54 -5.09 -12.08
CA ALA A 123 -12.08 -3.76 -11.84
C ALA A 123 -11.81 -2.85 -13.04
N ASP A 124 -12.87 -2.32 -13.65
CA ASP A 124 -12.69 -1.30 -14.70
C ASP A 124 -11.95 -0.07 -14.15
N ASN A 125 -11.18 0.58 -15.03
CA ASN A 125 -10.37 1.75 -14.67
C ASN A 125 -11.16 2.86 -13.95
N SER A 126 -12.43 3.05 -14.30
CA SER A 126 -13.31 4.06 -13.70
C SER A 126 -13.79 3.73 -12.28
N GLN A 127 -13.85 2.45 -11.91
CA GLN A 127 -14.35 1.98 -10.60
C GLN A 127 -13.26 1.34 -9.72
N ARG A 128 -12.04 1.16 -10.24
CA ARG A 128 -10.91 0.54 -9.52
C ARG A 128 -10.68 1.13 -8.13
N GLY A 129 -10.72 2.46 -7.99
CA GLY A 129 -10.58 3.12 -6.70
C GLY A 129 -11.66 2.71 -5.69
N ALA A 130 -12.93 2.62 -6.13
CA ALA A 130 -14.05 2.22 -5.28
C ALA A 130 -13.99 0.74 -4.88
N VAL A 131 -13.52 -0.13 -5.77
CA VAL A 131 -13.31 -1.57 -5.51
C VAL A 131 -12.24 -1.74 -4.43
N PHE A 132 -11.06 -1.13 -4.59
CA PHE A 132 -10.00 -1.21 -3.59
C PHE A 132 -10.36 -0.53 -2.27
N ALA A 133 -11.11 0.58 -2.28
CA ALA A 133 -11.62 1.19 -1.05
C ALA A 133 -12.56 0.24 -0.30
N SER A 134 -13.45 -0.46 -1.01
CA SER A 134 -14.34 -1.47 -0.43
C SER A 134 -13.56 -2.65 0.14
N TYR A 135 -12.55 -3.14 -0.57
CA TYR A 135 -11.62 -4.17 -0.09
C TYR A 135 -10.93 -3.77 1.21
N MET A 136 -10.45 -2.52 1.31
CA MET A 136 -9.82 -2.01 2.52
C MET A 136 -10.81 -1.92 3.69
N ILE A 137 -12.03 -1.42 3.47
CA ILE A 137 -13.07 -1.37 4.51
C ILE A 137 -13.39 -2.78 5.03
N VAL A 138 -13.56 -3.74 4.13
CA VAL A 138 -13.84 -5.13 4.49
C VAL A 138 -12.67 -5.77 5.24
N SER A 139 -11.44 -5.48 4.84
CA SER A 139 -10.22 -5.95 5.53
C SER A 139 -10.16 -5.40 6.96
N TYR A 140 -10.36 -4.10 7.13
CA TYR A 140 -10.40 -3.50 8.48
C TYR A 140 -11.55 -4.03 9.31
N LEU A 141 -12.74 -4.23 8.72
CA LEU A 141 -13.87 -4.84 9.41
C LEU A 141 -13.55 -6.26 9.87
N GLY A 142 -12.93 -7.08 9.01
CA GLY A 142 -12.46 -8.41 9.38
C GLY A 142 -11.51 -8.36 10.56
N LEU A 143 -10.55 -7.44 10.53
CA LEU A 143 -9.58 -7.27 11.60
C LEU A 143 -10.26 -6.84 12.92
N ILE A 144 -11.16 -5.86 12.88
CA ILE A 144 -11.97 -5.39 14.01
C ILE A 144 -12.78 -6.56 14.61
N LEU A 145 -13.45 -7.35 13.77
CA LEU A 145 -14.22 -8.50 14.23
C LEU A 145 -13.33 -9.60 14.81
N GLY A 146 -12.16 -9.87 14.21
CA GLY A 146 -11.22 -10.87 14.70
C GLY A 146 -10.63 -10.49 16.06
N GLN A 147 -10.27 -9.22 16.22
CA GLN A 147 -9.79 -8.66 17.50
C GLN A 147 -10.90 -8.66 18.55
N GLY A 148 -12.11 -8.26 18.17
CA GLY A 148 -13.29 -8.24 19.03
C GLY A 148 -13.74 -9.64 19.46
N ALA A 149 -13.57 -10.66 18.63
CA ALA A 149 -13.97 -12.04 18.91
C ALA A 149 -13.24 -12.65 20.12
N ILE A 150 -12.08 -12.11 20.52
CA ILE A 150 -11.40 -12.51 21.76
C ILE A 150 -12.28 -12.30 22.99
N SER A 151 -13.18 -11.31 22.98
CA SER A 151 -14.10 -11.06 24.09
C SER A 151 -15.06 -12.23 24.37
N LEU A 152 -15.27 -13.13 23.41
CA LEU A 152 -16.10 -14.32 23.56
C LEU A 152 -15.37 -15.48 24.27
N TYR A 153 -14.05 -15.38 24.46
CA TYR A 153 -13.19 -16.47 24.94
C TYR A 153 -12.27 -16.02 26.07
N PRO A 154 -12.82 -15.68 27.26
CA PRO A 154 -12.04 -15.20 28.39
C PRO A 154 -11.00 -16.20 28.90
N ASP A 155 -11.26 -17.51 28.76
CA ASP A 155 -10.37 -18.56 29.26
C ASP A 155 -9.19 -18.88 28.33
N LEU A 156 -9.14 -18.29 27.12
CA LEU A 156 -8.08 -18.50 26.13
C LEU A 156 -7.79 -20.00 25.86
N GLY A 157 -8.86 -20.79 25.78
CA GLY A 157 -8.83 -22.23 25.51
C GLY A 157 -8.56 -22.57 24.03
N LEU A 158 -9.08 -23.71 23.57
CA LEU A 158 -8.94 -24.17 22.18
C LEU A 158 -9.98 -23.57 21.24
N GLU A 159 -11.08 -23.05 21.79
CA GLU A 159 -12.23 -22.53 21.08
C GLU A 159 -11.88 -21.38 20.11
N PRO A 160 -11.00 -20.40 20.46
CA PRO A 160 -10.51 -19.40 19.51
C PRO A 160 -9.82 -20.03 18.30
N LEU A 161 -8.97 -21.03 18.50
CA LEU A 161 -8.25 -21.72 17.42
C LEU A 161 -9.19 -22.50 16.51
N LEU A 162 -10.25 -23.09 17.06
CA LEU A 162 -11.30 -23.72 16.26
C LEU A 162 -12.04 -22.69 15.40
N LEU A 163 -12.40 -21.53 15.97
CA LEU A 163 -13.03 -20.45 15.19
C LEU A 163 -12.10 -19.93 14.08
N ILE A 164 -10.80 -19.74 14.38
CA ILE A 164 -9.78 -19.37 13.39
C ILE A 164 -9.75 -20.39 12.25
N ALA A 165 -9.71 -21.68 12.57
CA ALA A 165 -9.68 -22.76 11.58
C ALA A 165 -10.96 -22.80 10.73
N ILE A 166 -12.13 -22.62 11.35
CA ILE A 166 -13.42 -22.52 10.65
C ILE A 166 -13.40 -21.34 9.67
N CYS A 167 -12.93 -20.17 10.10
CA CYS A 167 -12.87 -19.00 9.24
C CYS A 167 -11.90 -19.18 8.06
N PHE A 168 -10.71 -19.74 8.28
CA PHE A 168 -9.78 -20.03 7.17
C PHE A 168 -10.27 -21.14 6.24
N ALA A 169 -11.01 -22.14 6.75
CA ALA A 169 -11.64 -23.15 5.90
C ALA A 169 -12.79 -22.54 5.07
N LEU A 170 -13.64 -21.72 5.69
CA LEU A 170 -14.79 -21.11 5.02
C LEU A 170 -14.40 -20.01 4.03
N CYS A 171 -13.24 -19.35 4.19
CA CYS A 171 -12.78 -18.37 3.21
C CYS A 171 -12.48 -19.01 1.84
N ILE A 172 -12.26 -20.32 1.78
CA ILE A 172 -12.06 -21.06 0.53
C ILE A 172 -13.37 -21.18 -0.28
N VAL A 173 -14.52 -21.18 0.38
CA VAL A 173 -15.81 -21.49 -0.26
C VAL A 173 -16.21 -20.45 -1.32
N PRO A 174 -16.26 -19.13 -1.01
CA PRO A 174 -16.70 -18.15 -2.01
C PRO A 174 -15.77 -18.09 -3.22
N ILE A 175 -14.46 -18.22 -3.01
CA ILE A 175 -13.47 -18.14 -4.09
C ILE A 175 -13.49 -19.38 -4.98
N SER A 176 -13.73 -20.57 -4.41
CA SER A 176 -13.78 -21.83 -5.16
C SER A 176 -15.06 -22.01 -5.97
N LEU A 177 -16.16 -21.37 -5.56
CA LEU A 177 -17.45 -21.41 -6.26
C LEU A 177 -17.58 -20.34 -7.35
N THR A 178 -16.67 -19.36 -7.39
CA THR A 178 -16.77 -18.27 -8.36
C THR A 178 -16.43 -18.77 -9.76
N ARG A 179 -17.27 -18.44 -10.74
CA ARG A 179 -17.12 -18.87 -12.14
C ARG A 179 -16.47 -17.82 -13.06
N ARG A 180 -16.05 -16.69 -12.50
CA ARG A 180 -15.49 -15.58 -13.28
C ARG A 180 -14.04 -15.85 -13.67
N ILE A 181 -13.68 -15.35 -14.84
CA ILE A 181 -12.49 -15.64 -15.64
C ILE A 181 -11.19 -15.53 -14.82
N HIS A 182 -10.27 -16.45 -15.10
CA HIS A 182 -8.97 -16.56 -14.45
C HIS A 182 -8.12 -15.30 -14.70
N PRO A 183 -7.43 -14.79 -13.67
CA PRO A 183 -6.52 -13.67 -13.83
C PRO A 183 -5.36 -14.01 -14.78
N GLU A 184 -4.85 -13.03 -15.52
CA GLU A 184 -3.64 -13.15 -16.35
C GLU A 184 -2.39 -13.36 -15.48
N PRO A 185 -1.34 -14.01 -16.00
CA PRO A 185 -0.12 -14.28 -15.23
C PRO A 185 0.52 -13.00 -14.69
N LEU A 186 0.87 -13.02 -13.40
CA LEU A 186 1.57 -11.91 -12.73
C LEU A 186 2.92 -11.61 -13.41
N VAL A 187 3.09 -10.39 -13.93
CA VAL A 187 4.37 -9.93 -14.49
C VAL A 187 5.31 -9.51 -13.34
N PRO A 188 6.50 -10.13 -13.18
CA PRO A 188 7.46 -9.72 -12.17
C PRO A 188 8.04 -8.33 -12.49
N ALA A 189 7.96 -7.40 -11.55
CA ALA A 189 8.67 -6.12 -11.66
C ALA A 189 10.07 -6.22 -11.03
N PRO A 190 11.12 -5.66 -11.65
CA PRO A 190 12.45 -5.66 -11.07
C PRO A 190 12.52 -4.80 -9.80
N LEU A 191 13.19 -5.31 -8.76
CA LEU A 191 13.35 -4.65 -7.47
C LEU A 191 14.59 -3.74 -7.47
N HIS A 192 14.38 -2.44 -7.65
CA HIS A 192 15.42 -1.42 -7.57
C HIS A 192 15.38 -0.67 -6.21
N ILE A 193 15.63 -1.39 -5.12
CA ILE A 193 15.47 -0.88 -3.74
C ILE A 193 16.25 0.44 -3.54
N THR A 194 17.55 0.45 -3.85
CA THR A 194 18.42 1.62 -3.63
C THR A 194 17.98 2.83 -4.44
N TYR A 195 17.44 2.62 -5.65
CA TYR A 195 16.93 3.68 -6.50
C TYR A 195 15.76 4.42 -5.83
N TYR A 196 14.75 3.68 -5.37
CA TYR A 196 13.57 4.28 -4.73
C TYR A 196 13.89 4.91 -3.37
N TRP A 197 14.83 4.35 -2.61
CA TRP A 197 15.32 4.96 -1.37
C TRP A 197 16.01 6.31 -1.59
N LYS A 198 16.69 6.51 -2.73
CA LYS A 198 17.25 7.81 -3.11
C LYS A 198 16.18 8.78 -3.64
N LYS A 199 15.19 8.28 -4.38
CA LYS A 199 14.14 9.10 -5.02
C LYS A 199 13.08 9.60 -4.02
N ALA A 200 12.71 8.78 -3.04
CA ALA A 200 11.69 9.11 -2.03
C ALA A 200 12.15 8.84 -0.57
N PRO A 201 13.30 9.39 -0.12
CA PRO A 201 13.93 9.03 1.15
C PRO A 201 13.04 9.30 2.38
N GLN A 202 12.26 10.38 2.37
CA GLN A 202 11.32 10.69 3.45
C GLN A 202 10.23 9.64 3.56
N ALA A 203 9.64 9.24 2.43
CA ALA A 203 8.60 8.22 2.41
C ALA A 203 9.13 6.86 2.86
N MET A 204 10.28 6.44 2.31
CA MET A 204 10.91 5.16 2.67
C MET A 204 11.30 5.09 4.14
N THR A 205 11.84 6.18 4.70
CA THR A 205 12.13 6.29 6.15
C THR A 205 10.84 6.14 6.98
N THR A 206 9.76 6.80 6.54
CA THR A 206 8.46 6.74 7.24
C THR A 206 7.86 5.34 7.18
N VAL A 207 7.97 4.64 6.05
CA VAL A 207 7.51 3.25 5.93
C VAL A 207 8.35 2.33 6.82
N ALA A 208 9.67 2.46 6.80
CA ALA A 208 10.57 1.62 7.59
C ALA A 208 10.31 1.75 9.10
N ILE A 209 10.30 2.98 9.63
CA ILE A 209 10.13 3.21 11.07
C ILE A 209 8.65 3.10 11.47
N GLY A 210 7.72 3.59 10.64
CA GLY A 210 6.29 3.47 10.88
C GLY A 210 5.82 2.02 10.94
N SER A 211 6.37 1.14 10.10
CA SER A 211 6.06 -0.29 10.17
C SER A 211 6.66 -0.97 11.41
N MET A 212 7.79 -0.51 11.95
CA MET A 212 8.28 -0.97 13.26
C MET A 212 7.28 -0.65 14.37
N ILE A 213 6.70 0.55 14.37
CA ILE A 213 5.66 0.96 15.34
C ILE A 213 4.41 0.08 15.16
N VAL A 214 3.91 -0.05 13.93
CA VAL A 214 2.71 -0.84 13.63
C VAL A 214 2.88 -2.32 13.95
N GLY A 215 4.02 -2.92 13.56
CA GLY A 215 4.33 -4.32 13.85
C GLY A 215 4.42 -4.57 15.36
N SER A 216 5.09 -3.67 16.10
CA SER A 216 5.20 -3.77 17.56
C SER A 216 3.85 -3.60 18.24
N PHE A 217 2.99 -2.71 17.73
CA PHE A 217 1.63 -2.56 18.25
C PHE A 217 0.82 -3.86 18.08
N TYR A 218 0.68 -4.37 16.85
CA TYR A 218 -0.10 -5.58 16.61
C TYR A 218 0.48 -6.80 17.33
N GLY A 219 1.80 -6.85 17.48
CA GLY A 219 2.46 -8.00 18.08
C GLY A 219 2.52 -8.02 19.59
N LEU A 220 2.66 -6.85 20.23
CA LEU A 220 2.96 -6.78 21.66
C LEU A 220 1.89 -6.04 22.47
N ALA A 221 1.01 -5.25 21.86
CA ALA A 221 -0.02 -4.52 22.60
C ALA A 221 -1.00 -5.44 23.38
N PRO A 222 -1.43 -6.61 22.86
CA PRO A 222 -2.26 -7.54 23.63
C PRO A 222 -1.56 -8.08 24.89
N ALA A 223 -0.30 -8.50 24.77
CA ALA A 223 0.49 -8.98 25.89
C ALA A 223 0.77 -7.84 26.89
N TYR A 224 1.14 -6.66 26.39
CA TYR A 224 1.34 -5.45 27.18
C TYR A 224 0.13 -5.10 28.04
N THR A 225 -1.05 -4.98 27.43
CA THR A 225 -2.29 -4.63 28.14
C THR A 225 -2.72 -5.72 29.12
N SER A 226 -2.56 -6.99 28.76
CA SER A 226 -2.82 -8.12 29.66
C SER A 226 -1.89 -8.11 30.88
N ASN A 227 -0.60 -7.80 30.70
CA ASN A 227 0.36 -7.67 31.79
C ASN A 227 0.08 -6.48 32.72
N LEU A 228 -0.67 -5.48 32.25
CA LEU A 228 -1.20 -4.40 33.10
C LEU A 228 -2.46 -4.81 33.89
N GLY A 229 -2.88 -6.07 33.78
CA GLY A 229 -4.03 -6.62 34.49
C GLY A 229 -5.35 -6.50 33.72
N MET A 230 -5.34 -6.09 32.45
CA MET A 230 -6.57 -6.05 31.64
C MET A 230 -7.07 -7.46 31.34
N HIS A 231 -8.37 -7.69 31.52
CA HIS A 231 -9.01 -8.93 31.10
C HIS A 231 -9.08 -9.05 29.56
N PRO A 232 -9.20 -10.26 28.98
CA PRO A 232 -9.25 -10.44 27.52
C PRO A 232 -10.32 -9.59 26.81
N GLU A 233 -11.46 -9.34 27.45
CA GLU A 233 -12.51 -8.44 26.94
C GLU A 233 -12.05 -6.97 26.85
N GLU A 234 -11.25 -6.51 27.81
CA GLU A 234 -10.67 -5.16 27.79
C GLU A 234 -9.57 -5.05 26.74
N VAL A 235 -8.74 -6.08 26.58
CA VAL A 235 -7.74 -6.14 25.51
C VAL A 235 -8.41 -6.14 24.14
N ALA A 236 -9.48 -6.93 23.97
CA ALA A 236 -10.27 -6.93 22.74
C ALA A 236 -10.82 -5.53 22.44
N ARG A 237 -11.43 -4.87 23.42
CA ARG A 237 -11.91 -3.47 23.28
C ARG A 237 -10.78 -2.51 22.92
N TYR A 238 -9.65 -2.61 23.60
CA TYR A 238 -8.47 -1.78 23.35
C TYR A 238 -8.02 -1.88 21.88
N MET A 239 -7.75 -3.11 21.40
CA MET A 239 -7.29 -3.35 20.04
C MET A 239 -8.32 -2.92 19.00
N THR A 240 -9.59 -3.27 19.22
CA THR A 240 -10.69 -2.97 18.30
C THR A 240 -10.89 -1.46 18.16
N THR A 241 -10.83 -0.72 19.27
CA THR A 241 -10.92 0.74 19.29
C THR A 241 -9.76 1.38 18.52
N THR A 242 -8.52 0.92 18.70
CA THR A 242 -7.37 1.46 17.96
C THR A 242 -7.52 1.29 16.45
N ILE A 243 -7.94 0.10 16.02
CA ILE A 243 -8.04 -0.26 14.60
C ILE A 243 -9.20 0.50 13.95
N LEU A 244 -10.33 0.61 14.64
CA LEU A 244 -11.46 1.43 14.21
C LEU A 244 -11.06 2.89 14.06
N ALA A 245 -10.29 3.43 15.01
CA ALA A 245 -9.81 4.81 14.94
C ALA A 245 -8.95 5.06 13.70
N GLY A 246 -8.05 4.12 13.38
CA GLY A 246 -7.24 4.17 12.16
C GLY A 246 -8.09 4.14 10.89
N LEU A 247 -9.09 3.27 10.81
CA LEU A 247 -10.03 3.20 9.69
C LEU A 247 -10.75 4.54 9.50
N LEU A 248 -11.33 5.08 10.58
CA LEU A 248 -12.05 6.36 10.55
C LEU A 248 -11.12 7.53 10.16
N ALA A 249 -9.84 7.47 10.53
CA ALA A 249 -8.86 8.49 10.21
C ALA A 249 -8.43 8.52 8.74
N GLN A 250 -8.60 7.44 7.97
CA GLN A 250 -8.10 7.37 6.59
C GLN A 250 -8.68 8.46 5.69
N TRP A 251 -10.00 8.66 5.73
CA TRP A 251 -10.68 9.68 4.91
C TRP A 251 -10.32 11.13 5.28
N PRO A 252 -10.44 11.57 6.55
CA PRO A 252 -10.08 12.93 6.91
C PRO A 252 -8.58 13.22 6.70
N MET A 253 -7.71 12.25 7.01
CA MET A 253 -6.28 12.40 6.77
C MET A 253 -5.95 12.46 5.27
N GLY A 254 -6.67 11.70 4.43
CA GLY A 254 -6.58 11.79 2.98
C GLY A 254 -6.86 13.21 2.48
N LYS A 255 -8.00 13.79 2.87
CA LYS A 255 -8.34 15.18 2.54
C LYS A 255 -7.31 16.19 3.05
N LEU A 256 -6.85 16.02 4.29
CA LEU A 256 -5.83 16.89 4.87
C LEU A 256 -4.51 16.80 4.09
N SER A 257 -4.17 15.63 3.55
CA SER A 257 -2.98 15.41 2.73
C SER A 257 -3.03 16.07 1.34
N ASP A 258 -4.22 16.44 0.88
CA ASP A 258 -4.42 17.21 -0.35
C ASP A 258 -4.29 18.71 -0.10
N MET A 259 -4.59 19.17 1.12
CA MET A 259 -4.50 20.58 1.52
C MET A 259 -3.11 20.97 2.02
N ILE A 260 -2.41 20.05 2.70
CA ILE A 260 -1.10 20.28 3.31
C ILE A 260 -0.07 19.38 2.63
N SER A 261 1.13 19.90 2.35
CA SER A 261 2.22 19.09 1.80
C SER A 261 2.43 17.80 2.63
N ARG A 262 2.38 16.65 1.96
CA ARG A 262 2.48 15.31 2.59
C ARG A 262 3.72 15.16 3.48
N SER A 263 4.84 15.73 3.05
CA SER A 263 6.10 15.79 3.82
C SER A 263 5.92 16.49 5.19
N THR A 264 5.20 17.61 5.21
CA THR A 264 4.93 18.37 6.45
C THR A 264 3.94 17.63 7.33
N LEU A 265 2.88 17.08 6.73
CA LEU A 265 1.87 16.33 7.46
C LEU A 265 2.45 15.09 8.16
N ILE A 266 3.36 14.36 7.51
CA ILE A 266 4.09 13.24 8.14
C ILE A 266 4.91 13.71 9.34
N ARG A 267 5.63 14.84 9.23
CA ARG A 267 6.43 15.38 10.36
C ARG A 267 5.55 15.81 11.53
N ILE A 268 4.41 16.47 11.27
CA ILE A 268 3.44 16.85 12.31
C ILE A 268 2.90 15.59 12.99
N ASN A 269 2.46 14.61 12.21
CA ASN A 269 1.93 13.35 12.72
C ASN A 269 2.98 12.62 13.58
N CYS A 270 4.24 12.61 13.14
CA CYS A 270 5.37 12.06 13.88
C CYS A 270 5.56 12.71 15.27
N VAL A 271 5.50 14.04 15.36
CA VAL A 271 5.63 14.75 16.65
C VAL A 271 4.45 14.45 17.55
N LEU A 272 3.21 14.53 17.03
CA LEU A 272 2.01 14.23 17.79
C LEU A 272 2.00 12.80 18.32
N LEU A 273 2.39 11.84 17.48
CA LEU A 273 2.49 10.43 17.85
C LEU A 273 3.58 10.22 18.90
N GLY A 274 4.72 10.90 18.79
CA GLY A 274 5.81 10.81 19.77
C GLY A 274 5.42 11.33 21.15
N VAL A 275 4.74 12.48 21.20
CA VAL A 275 4.19 13.04 22.45
C VAL A 275 3.13 12.11 23.03
N LEU A 276 2.24 11.58 22.20
CA LEU A 276 1.17 10.68 22.65
C LEU A 276 1.73 9.35 23.20
N THR A 277 2.66 8.71 22.49
CA THR A 277 3.27 7.44 22.93
C THR A 277 4.10 7.65 24.19
N LEU A 278 4.77 8.79 24.34
CA LEU A 278 5.44 9.16 25.59
C LEU A 278 4.42 9.33 26.73
N ALA A 279 3.30 10.00 26.48
CA ALA A 279 2.24 10.16 27.48
C ALA A 279 1.65 8.80 27.90
N ILE A 280 1.41 7.88 26.95
CA ILE A 280 0.92 6.53 27.26
C ILE A 280 1.90 5.79 28.19
N ALA A 281 3.21 5.94 27.97
CA ALA A 281 4.22 5.28 28.79
C ALA A 281 4.24 5.77 30.26
N PHE A 282 3.80 7.00 30.54
CA PHE A 282 3.85 7.59 31.89
C PHE A 282 2.49 7.73 32.59
N VAL A 283 1.38 7.67 31.85
CA VAL A 283 0.04 7.86 32.42
C VAL A 283 -0.50 6.53 32.98
N PRO A 284 -0.98 6.51 34.23
CA PRO A 284 -1.61 5.32 34.80
C PRO A 284 -2.78 4.84 33.94
N HIS A 285 -2.83 3.53 33.71
CA HIS A 285 -3.80 2.90 32.82
C HIS A 285 -5.14 2.73 33.54
N GLN A 286 -5.95 3.79 33.58
CA GLN A 286 -7.38 3.66 33.89
C GLN A 286 -8.13 3.24 32.63
N SER A 287 -9.12 2.35 32.76
CA SER A 287 -9.80 1.72 31.62
C SER A 287 -10.33 2.74 30.58
N HIS A 288 -10.85 3.90 31.01
CA HIS A 288 -11.35 4.91 30.07
C HIS A 288 -10.26 5.77 29.41
N SER A 289 -9.24 6.20 30.17
CA SER A 289 -8.15 7.02 29.61
C SER A 289 -7.30 6.23 28.61
N ALA A 290 -7.10 4.93 28.86
CA ALA A 290 -6.40 4.02 27.96
C ALA A 290 -7.10 3.90 26.59
N LEU A 291 -8.44 3.85 26.58
CA LEU A 291 -9.22 3.79 25.32
C LEU A 291 -9.12 5.08 24.51
N VAL A 292 -9.15 6.25 25.15
CA VAL A 292 -8.99 7.53 24.47
C VAL A 292 -7.57 7.66 23.88
N MET A 293 -6.55 7.32 24.67
CA MET A 293 -5.16 7.37 24.22
C MET A 293 -4.90 6.42 23.05
N THR A 294 -5.41 5.18 23.12
CA THR A 294 -5.24 4.21 22.04
C THR A 294 -6.04 4.57 20.79
N PHE A 295 -7.21 5.20 20.95
CA PHE A 295 -7.96 5.76 19.83
C PHE A 295 -7.14 6.83 19.10
N LEU A 296 -6.55 7.77 19.83
CA LEU A 296 -5.65 8.79 19.25
C LEU A 296 -4.41 8.14 18.60
N PHE A 297 -3.86 7.08 19.20
CA PHE A 297 -2.75 6.34 18.63
C PHE A 297 -3.15 5.71 17.30
N GLY A 298 -4.35 5.13 17.19
CA GLY A 298 -4.86 4.57 15.96
C GLY A 298 -4.98 5.60 14.84
N ILE A 299 -5.45 6.82 15.15
CA ILE A 299 -5.53 7.94 14.19
C ILE A 299 -4.14 8.29 13.64
N LEU A 300 -3.16 8.46 14.53
CA LEU A 300 -1.83 8.96 14.17
C LEU A 300 -0.94 7.86 13.58
N GLY A 301 -0.88 6.71 14.25
CA GLY A 301 -0.02 5.57 13.87
C GLY A 301 -0.44 4.91 12.56
N PHE A 302 -1.73 4.61 12.37
CA PHE A 302 -2.18 3.88 11.18
C PHE A 302 -2.32 4.75 9.92
N THR A 303 -2.12 6.07 10.05
CA THR A 303 -2.09 6.99 8.89
C THR A 303 -0.69 7.25 8.34
N LEU A 304 0.39 6.85 9.05
CA LEU A 304 1.77 7.02 8.55
C LEU A 304 2.02 6.28 7.24
N TYR A 305 1.58 5.03 7.13
CA TYR A 305 1.76 4.22 5.93
C TYR A 305 1.08 4.79 4.67
N PRO A 306 -0.23 5.13 4.67
CA PRO A 306 -0.86 5.72 3.50
C PRO A 306 -0.28 7.09 3.14
N LEU A 307 0.07 7.93 4.12
CA LEU A 307 0.74 9.21 3.86
C LEU A 307 2.10 9.04 3.19
N ALA A 308 2.91 8.11 3.69
CA ALA A 308 4.22 7.80 3.12
C ALA A 308 4.08 7.23 1.70
N THR A 309 3.14 6.31 1.49
CA THR A 309 2.88 5.71 0.18
C THR A 309 2.45 6.76 -0.84
N ALA A 310 1.57 7.69 -0.45
CA ALA A 310 1.16 8.79 -1.31
C ALA A 310 2.33 9.74 -1.65
N LEU A 311 3.18 10.05 -0.67
CA LEU A 311 4.39 10.87 -0.89
C LEU A 311 5.40 10.15 -1.80
N ALA A 312 5.54 8.83 -1.68
CA ALA A 312 6.43 8.07 -2.56
C ALA A 312 5.92 8.06 -4.00
N ASN A 313 4.62 7.82 -4.20
CA ASN A 313 4.00 7.80 -5.51
C ASN A 313 4.07 9.15 -6.23
N SER A 314 4.05 10.27 -5.49
CA SER A 314 4.22 11.60 -6.09
C SER A 314 5.66 11.91 -6.50
N ARG A 315 6.62 11.04 -6.20
CA ARG A 315 8.06 11.22 -6.50
C ARG A 315 8.53 10.35 -7.65
N VAL A 316 7.67 9.51 -8.23
CA VAL A 316 8.03 8.56 -9.30
C VAL A 316 7.09 8.68 -10.48
N GLU A 317 7.56 8.28 -11.66
CA GLU A 317 6.74 8.22 -12.87
C GLU A 317 5.79 7.02 -12.84
N GLN A 318 4.77 7.03 -13.69
CA GLN A 318 3.72 6.02 -13.70
C GLN A 318 4.24 4.59 -13.96
N ASN A 319 5.20 4.45 -14.89
CA ASN A 319 5.86 3.19 -15.24
C ASN A 319 6.69 2.59 -14.08
N GLU A 320 7.13 3.41 -13.12
CA GLU A 320 7.93 2.98 -11.99
C GLU A 320 7.10 2.60 -10.74
N ARG A 321 5.79 2.90 -10.73
CA ARG A 321 4.94 2.72 -9.55
C ARG A 321 4.85 1.27 -9.08
N VAL A 322 4.92 0.30 -10.01
CA VAL A 322 4.88 -1.13 -9.64
C VAL A 322 6.13 -1.52 -8.85
N GLY A 323 7.32 -1.14 -9.32
CA GLY A 323 8.58 -1.39 -8.61
C GLY A 323 8.67 -0.63 -7.29
N LEU A 324 8.12 0.60 -7.23
CA LEU A 324 8.02 1.37 -5.99
C LEU A 324 7.14 0.65 -4.97
N SER A 325 5.93 0.21 -5.36
CA SER A 325 5.00 -0.51 -4.47
C SER A 325 5.63 -1.78 -3.90
N ALA A 326 6.37 -2.55 -4.71
CA ALA A 326 7.12 -3.71 -4.24
C ALA A 326 8.18 -3.33 -3.20
N THR A 327 8.88 -2.22 -3.42
CA THR A 327 9.92 -1.73 -2.48
C THR A 327 9.31 -1.22 -1.18
N ILE A 328 8.17 -0.51 -1.23
CA ILE A 328 7.42 -0.06 -0.06
C ILE A 328 6.96 -1.25 0.76
N LEU A 329 6.38 -2.28 0.12
CA LEU A 329 5.87 -3.46 0.80
C LEU A 329 7.00 -4.28 1.45
N LEU A 330 8.13 -4.45 0.77
CA LEU A 330 9.32 -5.08 1.33
C LEU A 330 9.83 -4.30 2.55
N THR A 331 9.90 -2.98 2.44
CA THR A 331 10.37 -2.10 3.53
C THR A 331 9.42 -2.17 4.73
N PHE A 332 8.11 -2.19 4.48
CA PHE A 332 7.10 -2.38 5.51
C PHE A 332 7.26 -3.72 6.22
N GLY A 333 7.39 -4.82 5.46
CA GLY A 333 7.52 -6.14 6.03
C GLY A 333 8.79 -6.30 6.87
N LEU A 334 9.92 -5.73 6.42
CA LEU A 334 11.16 -5.72 7.20
C LEU A 334 11.03 -4.92 8.49
N GLY A 335 10.48 -3.70 8.45
CA GLY A 335 10.28 -2.90 9.66
C GLY A 335 9.29 -3.54 10.62
N ALA A 336 8.18 -4.08 10.14
CA ALA A 336 7.20 -4.81 10.95
C ALA A 336 7.76 -6.13 11.52
N SER A 337 8.79 -6.71 10.91
CA SER A 337 9.52 -7.86 11.47
C SER A 337 10.55 -7.45 12.51
N ILE A 338 11.31 -6.38 12.27
CA ILE A 338 12.39 -5.95 13.16
C ILE A 338 11.84 -5.26 14.42
N GLY A 339 10.76 -4.49 14.28
CA GLY A 339 10.13 -3.73 15.37
C GLY A 339 9.84 -4.57 16.61
N PRO A 340 9.01 -5.64 16.51
CA PRO A 340 8.67 -6.47 17.66
C PRO A 340 9.87 -7.12 18.34
N LEU A 341 10.92 -7.52 17.61
CA LEU A 341 12.14 -8.07 18.22
C LEU A 341 12.85 -7.02 19.09
N ILE A 342 13.03 -5.81 18.57
CA ILE A 342 13.68 -4.74 19.32
C ILE A 342 12.80 -4.32 20.51
N ALA A 343 11.51 -4.10 20.27
CA ALA A 343 10.54 -3.69 21.29
C ALA A 343 10.46 -4.72 22.43
N SER A 344 10.31 -6.01 22.10
CA SER A 344 10.24 -7.08 23.10
C SER A 344 11.54 -7.26 23.89
N THR A 345 12.70 -7.08 23.26
CA THR A 345 14.00 -7.11 23.96
C THR A 345 14.09 -5.97 24.98
N ILE A 346 13.66 -4.77 24.59
CA ILE A 346 13.62 -3.61 25.49
C ILE A 346 12.63 -3.86 26.63
N MET A 347 11.43 -4.39 26.33
CA MET A 347 10.44 -4.75 27.36
C MET A 347 10.99 -5.79 28.34
N GLN A 348 11.75 -6.77 27.87
CA GLN A 348 12.34 -7.81 28.72
C GLN A 348 13.34 -7.24 29.74
N TRP A 349 14.11 -6.21 29.37
CA TRP A 349 15.15 -5.65 30.25
C TRP A 349 14.67 -4.48 31.11
N PHE A 350 13.76 -3.68 30.59
CA PHE A 350 13.35 -2.41 31.20
C PHE A 350 11.87 -2.37 31.63
N GLY A 351 11.12 -3.44 31.38
CA GLY A 351 9.72 -3.59 31.77
C GLY A 351 8.72 -3.30 30.65
N ASN A 352 7.47 -3.75 30.85
CA ASN A 352 6.42 -3.75 29.81
C ASN A 352 6.02 -2.36 29.31
N GLU A 353 6.08 -1.33 30.17
CA GLU A 353 5.82 0.08 29.83
C GLU A 353 6.70 0.60 28.67
N MET A 354 7.83 -0.07 28.42
CA MET A 354 8.75 0.32 27.36
C MET A 354 8.27 -0.03 25.95
N LEU A 355 7.13 -0.71 25.76
CA LEU A 355 6.51 -0.84 24.44
C LEU A 355 6.27 0.54 23.82
N TYR A 356 5.59 1.42 24.56
CA TYR A 356 5.29 2.78 24.12
C TYR A 356 6.52 3.70 24.20
N GLY A 357 7.46 3.42 25.13
CA GLY A 357 8.77 4.06 25.15
C GLY A 357 9.57 3.82 23.86
N PHE A 358 9.60 2.58 23.38
CA PHE A 358 10.22 2.21 22.10
C PHE A 358 9.55 2.91 20.91
N MET A 359 8.21 2.95 20.88
CA MET A 359 7.48 3.67 19.82
C MET A 359 7.80 5.17 19.84
N SER A 360 7.90 5.77 21.04
CA SER A 360 8.31 7.17 21.19
C SER A 360 9.74 7.39 20.66
N ALA A 361 10.69 6.52 21.01
CA ALA A 361 12.04 6.56 20.45
C ALA A 361 12.06 6.42 18.92
N CYS A 362 11.25 5.53 18.35
CA CYS A 362 11.08 5.39 16.90
C CYS A 362 10.60 6.70 16.27
N THR A 363 9.58 7.34 16.84
CA THR A 363 9.10 8.63 16.32
C THR A 363 10.14 9.74 16.45
N LEU A 364 10.94 9.77 17.52
CA LEU A 364 12.02 10.74 17.67
C LEU A 364 13.08 10.56 16.58
N VAL A 365 13.55 9.32 16.38
CA VAL A 365 14.51 8.98 15.32
C VAL A 365 13.94 9.33 13.94
N MET A 366 12.69 8.99 13.69
CA MET A 366 12.00 9.33 12.45
C MET A 366 11.95 10.85 12.24
N PHE A 367 11.55 11.62 13.26
CA PHE A 367 11.47 13.07 13.17
C PHE A 367 12.83 13.69 12.86
N VAL A 368 13.88 13.34 13.61
CA VAL A 368 15.24 13.84 13.39
C VAL A 368 15.71 13.50 11.97
N ARG A 369 15.48 12.27 11.52
CA ARG A 369 15.85 11.85 10.17
C ARG A 369 15.08 12.60 9.08
N LEU A 370 13.78 12.78 9.24
CA LEU A 370 12.94 13.52 8.30
C LEU A 370 13.34 14.99 8.22
N GLN A 371 13.72 15.62 9.34
CA GLN A 371 14.22 16.99 9.36
C GLN A 371 15.56 17.10 8.64
N TYR A 372 16.48 16.18 8.88
CA TYR A 372 17.75 16.12 8.16
C TYR A 372 17.54 15.99 6.65
N ILE A 373 16.68 15.06 6.20
CA ILE A 373 16.39 14.87 4.78
C ILE A 373 15.75 16.14 4.18
N ASN A 374 14.80 16.76 4.89
CA ASN A 374 14.14 17.98 4.45
C ASN A 374 15.13 19.15 4.30
N SER A 375 16.11 19.26 5.20
CA SER A 375 17.18 20.26 5.12
C SER A 375 18.05 20.06 3.89
N GLN A 376 18.46 18.82 3.61
CA GLN A 376 19.28 18.50 2.44
C GLN A 376 18.54 18.78 1.14
N GLN A 377 17.27 18.36 1.03
CA GLN A 377 16.45 18.62 -0.15
C GLN A 377 16.20 20.12 -0.39
N LYS A 378 16.13 20.94 0.67
CA LYS A 378 16.05 22.40 0.53
C LYS A 378 17.38 23.04 0.13
N ALA A 379 18.51 22.46 0.53
CA ALA A 379 19.84 22.95 0.16
C ALA A 379 20.22 22.57 -1.28
N GLU A 380 19.72 21.44 -1.78
CA GLU A 380 19.96 20.96 -3.16
C GLU A 380 19.10 21.68 -4.21
N VAL A 381 17.94 22.23 -3.84
CA VAL A 381 17.20 23.16 -4.71
C VAL A 381 17.95 24.49 -4.65
N PRO A 382 18.68 24.90 -5.70
CA PRO A 382 19.31 26.21 -5.69
C PRO A 382 18.18 27.21 -5.51
N VAL A 383 18.33 28.11 -4.54
CA VAL A 383 17.60 29.36 -4.59
C VAL A 383 17.88 29.91 -5.99
N SER A 384 16.86 30.03 -6.82
CA SER A 384 16.98 30.81 -8.04
C SER A 384 17.25 32.24 -7.60
N GLU A 385 18.52 32.56 -7.37
CA GLU A 385 19.05 33.90 -7.56
C GLU A 385 18.92 34.17 -9.06
N ASP A 386 17.69 34.46 -9.48
CA ASP A 386 17.30 35.06 -10.74
C ASP A 386 15.77 35.14 -10.75
N TYR A 387 15.23 36.04 -9.91
CA TYR A 387 14.08 36.82 -10.35
C TYR A 387 14.57 37.70 -11.50
N ILE A 388 14.73 37.12 -12.68
CA ILE A 388 14.81 37.89 -13.90
C ILE A 388 13.38 38.42 -14.06
N MET A 389 13.17 39.71 -13.74
CA MET A 389 12.10 40.44 -14.39
C MET A 389 12.23 40.08 -15.85
N ALA A 390 11.23 39.39 -16.42
CA ALA A 390 11.15 39.30 -17.86
C ALA A 390 11.27 40.74 -18.36
N THR A 391 12.44 41.12 -18.89
CA THR A 391 12.55 42.27 -19.76
C THR A 391 11.67 41.86 -20.92
N GLY A 392 10.40 42.26 -20.85
CA GLY A 392 9.42 41.86 -21.81
C GLY A 392 9.99 42.13 -23.19
N ASP A 393 9.78 41.17 -24.09
CA ASP A 393 9.88 41.28 -25.54
C ASP A 393 8.94 42.38 -26.10
N LEU A 394 8.91 43.55 -25.48
CA LEU A 394 8.30 44.77 -26.00
C LEU A 394 9.22 45.46 -27.01
N VAL A 395 10.49 45.03 -27.13
CA VAL A 395 11.45 45.60 -28.09
C VAL A 395 11.56 44.76 -29.37
N SER A 396 11.04 43.52 -29.39
CA SER A 396 11.14 42.62 -30.54
C SER A 396 9.86 42.54 -31.39
N SER A 397 8.80 43.26 -31.02
CA SER A 397 7.59 43.37 -31.84
C SER A 397 7.74 44.49 -32.88
N PRO A 398 7.56 44.23 -34.19
CA PRO A 398 7.54 45.27 -35.23
C PRO A 398 6.53 46.39 -34.92
N LEU A 399 5.47 46.06 -34.18
CA LEU A 399 4.44 47.01 -33.76
C LEU A 399 4.93 48.03 -32.72
N ALA A 400 5.99 47.70 -31.96
CA ALA A 400 6.57 48.62 -30.97
C ALA A 400 7.36 49.76 -31.63
N VAL A 401 7.94 49.50 -32.81
CA VAL A 401 8.64 50.50 -33.63
C VAL A 401 7.65 51.51 -34.23
N ALA A 402 6.44 51.08 -34.58
CA ALA A 402 5.36 51.93 -35.11
C ALA A 402 4.84 52.98 -34.11
N LEU A 403 5.12 52.83 -32.82
CA LEU A 403 4.69 53.74 -31.75
C LEU A 403 5.74 54.81 -31.41
N ASP A 404 6.93 54.77 -32.02
CA ASP A 404 7.96 55.82 -31.86
C ASP A 404 7.67 57.00 -32.81
N PRO A 405 7.35 58.20 -32.29
CA PRO A 405 7.00 59.38 -33.10
C PRO A 405 8.18 59.96 -33.91
N ARG A 406 9.38 59.36 -33.82
CA ARG A 406 10.56 59.74 -34.61
C ARG A 406 10.77 58.84 -35.83
N VAL A 407 10.06 57.72 -35.92
CA VAL A 407 10.16 56.78 -37.03
C VAL A 407 9.11 57.14 -38.08
N ASP A 408 9.53 57.18 -39.34
CA ASP A 408 8.63 57.50 -40.45
C ASP A 408 7.71 56.30 -40.74
N ILE A 409 6.41 56.57 -40.71
CA ILE A 409 5.34 55.56 -40.76
C ILE A 409 5.38 54.80 -42.09
N GLU A 410 5.77 55.45 -43.19
CA GLU A 410 5.87 54.82 -44.51
C GLU A 410 6.91 53.68 -44.53
N THR A 411 8.05 53.85 -43.85
CA THR A 411 9.10 52.83 -43.74
C THR A 411 8.66 51.58 -42.97
N VAL A 412 7.86 51.77 -41.91
CA VAL A 412 7.31 50.66 -41.12
C VAL A 412 6.28 49.86 -41.93
N GLN A 413 5.57 50.54 -42.82
CA GLN A 413 4.55 49.93 -43.66
C GLN A 413 5.15 49.11 -44.80
N GLU A 414 6.28 49.54 -45.37
CA GLU A 414 7.05 48.77 -46.36
C GLU A 414 7.62 47.46 -45.78
N GLU A 415 8.13 47.46 -44.54
CA GLU A 415 8.63 46.23 -43.90
C GLU A 415 7.52 45.27 -43.45
N MET A 416 6.30 45.77 -43.21
CA MET A 416 5.16 44.92 -42.84
C MET A 416 4.43 44.31 -44.03
N THR A 417 4.74 44.71 -45.27
CA THR A 417 4.24 44.05 -46.48
C THR A 417 5.21 42.96 -46.94
N PRO A 418 4.82 41.68 -47.01
CA PRO A 418 5.71 40.63 -47.48
C PRO A 418 6.04 40.87 -48.96
N SER A 419 7.33 40.91 -49.30
CA SER A 419 7.81 40.94 -50.69
C SER A 419 7.43 39.63 -51.38
N TYR A 420 6.53 39.69 -52.36
CA TYR A 420 6.19 38.57 -53.21
C TYR A 420 7.24 38.44 -54.32
N GLU A 421 8.18 37.50 -54.15
CA GLU A 421 9.03 37.01 -55.25
C GLU A 421 8.32 35.79 -55.87
N PRO A 422 7.93 35.82 -57.16
CA PRO A 422 7.44 34.64 -57.84
C PRO A 422 8.62 33.69 -58.15
N GLU A 423 8.58 32.47 -57.63
CA GLU A 423 9.43 31.36 -58.10
C GLU A 423 9.05 31.07 -59.56
N GLU A 424 10.03 31.16 -60.48
CA GLU A 424 9.87 30.76 -61.88
C GLU A 424 9.87 29.23 -61.97
N ASP A 425 8.81 28.68 -62.56
CA ASP A 425 8.68 27.27 -62.95
C ASP A 425 9.70 26.93 -64.07
N GLU A 426 10.65 26.01 -63.80
CA GLU A 426 11.38 25.30 -64.87
C GLU A 426 10.76 23.90 -65.04
N ASP A 427 10.10 23.73 -66.18
CA ASP A 427 9.40 22.54 -66.68
C ASP A 427 10.35 21.65 -67.51
N ASP A 428 10.25 20.34 -67.30
CA ASP A 428 10.60 19.18 -68.16
C ASP A 428 11.93 19.13 -68.96
N SER A 429 12.81 18.17 -68.61
CA SER A 429 13.32 17.12 -69.53
C SER A 429 14.34 16.17 -68.87
N ASP A 430 14.33 14.91 -69.33
CA ASP A 430 15.33 13.85 -69.12
C ASP A 430 15.17 12.90 -67.92
N TYR A 431 14.23 11.96 -68.06
CA TYR A 431 14.46 10.58 -67.62
C TYR A 431 14.59 9.69 -68.87
N GLU A 432 15.83 9.38 -69.23
CA GLU A 432 16.18 8.29 -70.14
C GLU A 432 15.94 6.93 -69.48
N ASP A 433 15.62 5.97 -70.34
CA ASP A 433 15.24 4.58 -70.11
C ASP A 433 16.23 3.79 -69.22
N ASP A 434 15.68 2.98 -68.32
CA ASP A 434 16.30 1.70 -67.95
C ASP A 434 15.20 0.61 -67.90
N GLU A 435 15.14 -0.16 -68.97
CA GLU A 435 14.40 -1.41 -69.12
C GLU A 435 14.82 -2.43 -68.04
N ILE A 436 13.87 -2.94 -67.24
CA ILE A 436 13.96 -4.30 -66.69
C ILE A 436 12.62 -5.01 -66.89
N GLU A 437 12.71 -6.08 -67.67
CA GLU A 437 11.65 -6.99 -68.12
C GLU A 437 10.81 -7.62 -66.98
N GLY A 438 9.49 -7.61 -67.19
CA GLY A 438 8.52 -8.71 -67.03
C GLY A 438 8.49 -9.56 -65.75
N ASP A 439 7.35 -9.56 -65.05
CA ASP A 439 6.41 -10.69 -65.07
C ASP A 439 5.02 -10.27 -64.52
N HIS A 440 4.01 -10.99 -64.99
CA HIS A 440 2.59 -10.69 -65.05
C HIS A 440 1.78 -10.86 -63.73
N ASP A 441 0.65 -10.14 -63.72
CA ASP A 441 -0.69 -10.50 -63.20
C ASP A 441 -0.93 -10.61 -61.68
N ASP A 442 -1.56 -9.59 -61.09
CA ASP A 442 -3.03 -9.56 -60.84
C ASP A 442 -3.40 -8.59 -59.68
N ILE A 443 -3.94 -7.43 -60.02
CA ILE A 443 -4.83 -6.65 -59.15
C ILE A 443 -6.10 -6.37 -59.94
N VAL A 444 -7.23 -6.89 -59.46
CA VAL A 444 -8.56 -6.44 -59.87
C VAL A 444 -9.27 -5.83 -58.65
N ILE A 445 -9.42 -4.51 -58.71
CA ILE A 445 -10.48 -3.75 -58.04
C ILE A 445 -11.57 -3.53 -59.10
N ILE A 446 -12.85 -3.53 -58.72
CA ILE A 446 -13.86 -2.48 -59.07
C ILE A 446 -15.30 -2.91 -58.67
N ASN A 447 -15.88 -2.04 -57.83
CA ASN A 447 -17.25 -1.49 -57.72
C ASN A 447 -18.55 -2.31 -57.54
N SER A 448 -19.30 -1.78 -56.56
CA SER A 448 -20.73 -1.42 -56.47
C SER A 448 -21.72 -1.90 -57.55
N ASP A 449 -22.85 -2.48 -57.11
CA ASP A 449 -24.16 -1.80 -57.09
C ASP A 449 -25.31 -2.68 -56.54
N ILE A 450 -26.07 -2.07 -55.62
CA ILE A 450 -27.53 -1.86 -55.61
C ILE A 450 -28.52 -3.04 -55.79
N ASN A 451 -29.43 -3.12 -54.80
CA ASN A 451 -30.83 -3.55 -54.78
C ASN A 451 -31.29 -5.04 -54.75
N ASP A 452 -31.82 -5.38 -53.57
CA ASP A 452 -33.26 -5.56 -53.29
C ASP A 452 -33.94 -6.94 -53.47
N GLU A 453 -34.84 -7.17 -52.50
CA GLU A 453 -35.94 -8.13 -52.39
C GLU A 453 -35.72 -9.62 -52.05
N ARG A 454 -36.19 -9.95 -50.82
CA ARG A 454 -37.14 -11.04 -50.44
C ARG A 454 -36.71 -12.50 -50.69
N ALA A 455 -36.95 -13.49 -49.82
CA ALA A 455 -38.01 -13.70 -48.85
C ALA A 455 -37.61 -14.79 -47.82
N GLN A 456 -38.11 -14.63 -46.59
CA GLN A 456 -38.67 -15.64 -45.67
C GLN A 456 -38.21 -17.11 -45.75
N SER A 457 -37.63 -17.58 -44.63
CA SER A 457 -38.15 -18.75 -43.88
C SER A 457 -37.94 -18.54 -42.39
#